data_AF-A0A952AIM2-F1
#
_entry.id   AF-A0A952AIM2-F1
#
_cell.length_a   1.000
_cell.length_b   1.000
_cell.length_c   1.000
_cell.angle_alpha   90.00
_cell.angle_beta   90.00
_cell.angle_gamma   90.00
#
_symmetry.space_group_name_H-M   'P 1'
#
loop_
_entity.id
_entity.type
_entity.pdbx_description
1 polymer ?
#
loop_
_entity_poly.entity_id
_entity_poly.type
_entity_poly.pdbx_seq_one_letter_code
_entity_poly.pdbx_strand_id
1 'polypeptide(L)' 'MNRIAESELIINDRGAIYHLDIAPEELADTVITVGDPFRV' A
#
# COMPACT_ATOMS: atom_id res chain seq x y z
N MET A 1 9.37 -2.07 -16.78
CA MET A 1 9.21 -2.10 -15.31
C MET A 1 9.96 -3.30 -14.78
N ASN A 2 10.82 -3.11 -13.78
CA ASN A 2 11.50 -4.23 -13.13
C ASN A 2 10.51 -4.93 -12.18
N ARG A 3 10.49 -6.26 -12.20
CA ARG A 3 9.73 -7.05 -11.22
C ARG A 3 10.37 -6.82 -9.84
N ILE A 4 9.56 -6.42 -8.86
CA ILE A 4 9.97 -6.35 -7.46
C ILE A 4 9.92 -7.77 -6.89
N ALA A 5 10.93 -8.18 -6.12
CA ALA A 5 10.91 -9.51 -5.52
C ALA A 5 9.78 -9.63 -4.48
N GLU A 6 9.22 -10.82 -4.29
CA GLU A 6 8.16 -11.05 -3.29
C GLU A 6 8.61 -10.72 -1.87
N SER A 7 9.92 -10.84 -1.59
CA SER A 7 10.53 -10.42 -0.33
C SER A 7 10.63 -8.90 -0.16
N GLU A 8 10.55 -8.14 -1.25
CA GLU A 8 10.66 -6.66 -1.27
C GLU A 8 9.28 -5.99 -1.32
N LEU A 9 8.27 -6.68 -1.87
CA LEU A 9 6.88 -6.24 -1.90
C LEU A 9 5.98 -7.40 -1.47
N ILE A 10 5.70 -7.45 -0.17
CA ILE A 10 4.88 -8.50 0.43
C ILE A 10 3.40 -8.18 0.18
N ILE A 11 2.73 -9.08 -0.53
CA ILE A 11 1.31 -9.00 -0.87
C ILE A 11 0.57 -10.11 -0.12
N ASN A 12 -0.58 -9.79 0.47
CA ASN A 12 -1.42 -10.75 1.17
C ASN A 12 -2.35 -11.51 0.20
N ASP A 13 -3.12 -12.47 0.71
CA ASP A 13 -4.04 -13.30 -0.10
C ASP A 13 -5.16 -12.49 -0.79
N ARG A 14 -5.41 -11.25 -0.34
CA ARG A 14 -6.35 -10.30 -0.97
C ARG A 14 -5.75 -9.59 -2.18
N GLY A 15 -4.43 -9.64 -2.37
CA GLY A 15 -3.74 -8.81 -3.36
C GLY A 15 -3.37 -7.41 -2.85
N ALA A 16 -3.49 -7.17 -1.54
CA ALA A 16 -3.17 -5.90 -0.91
C ALA A 16 -1.77 -5.90 -0.28
N ILE A 17 -1.16 -4.73 -0.16
CA ILE A 17 0.17 -4.60 0.45
C ILE A 17 0.11 -4.85 1.96
N TYR A 18 1.01 -5.68 2.48
CA TYR A 18 0.92 -6.23 3.83
C TYR A 18 0.75 -5.20 4.97
N HIS A 19 1.52 -4.11 4.96
CA HIS A 19 1.53 -3.16 6.09
C HIS A 19 0.35 -2.19 6.13
N LEU A 20 -0.15 -1.80 4.95
CA LEU A 20 -1.21 -0.80 4.84
C LEU A 20 -2.57 -1.42 4.57
N ASP A 21 -2.61 -2.69 4.14
CA ASP A 21 -3.80 -3.38 3.64
C ASP A 21 -4.55 -2.54 2.61
N ILE A 22 -3.83 -2.09 1.58
CA ILE A 22 -4.36 -1.32 0.45
C ILE A 22 -4.15 -2.11 -0.84
N ALA A 23 -5.22 -2.30 -1.61
CA ALA A 23 -5.20 -2.84 -2.97
C ALA A 23 -4.96 -1.74 -4.02
N PRO A 24 -4.47 -2.06 -5.23
CA PRO A 24 -4.17 -1.05 -6.26
C PRO A 24 -5.36 -0.12 -6.59
N GLU A 25 -6.58 -0.67 -6.63
CA GLU A 25 -7.82 0.06 -6.88
C GLU A 25 -8.28 0.97 -5.73
N GLU A 26 -7.69 0.82 -4.54
CA GLU A 26 -7.99 1.62 -3.34
C GLU A 26 -7.04 2.84 -3.20
N LEU A 27 -6.01 2.94 -4.04
CA LEU A 27 -4.99 4.00 -3.97
C LEU A 27 -5.19 5.06 -5.05
N ALA A 28 -5.36 6.32 -4.63
CA ALA A 28 -5.39 7.46 -5.53
C ALA A 28 -3.97 7.92 -5.93
N ASP A 29 -3.86 8.59 -7.09
CA ASP A 29 -2.57 9.12 -7.59
C ASP A 29 -1.95 10.18 -6.67
N THR A 30 -2.78 10.89 -5.91
CA THR A 30 -2.34 11.94 -4.98
C THR A 30 -2.59 11.49 -3.55
N VAL A 31 -1.51 11.37 -2.77
CA VAL A 31 -1.53 10.96 -1.36
C VAL A 31 -1.06 12.12 -0.49
N ILE A 32 -1.84 12.44 0.54
CA ILE A 32 -1.45 13.38 1.60
C ILE A 32 -1.11 12.57 2.83
N THR A 33 0.13 12.69 3.32
CA THR A 33 0.56 11.98 4.53
C THR A 33 0.36 12.87 5.76
N VAL A 34 -0.19 12.29 6.82
CA VAL A 34 -0.30 12.93 8.14
C VAL A 34 0.19 11.98 9.21
N GLY A 35 0.88 12.52 10.22
CA GLY A 35 1.52 11.70 11.27
C GLY A 35 0.60 11.33 12.43
N ASP A 36 -0.52 12.02 12.60
CA ASP A 36 -1.47 11.74 13.68
C ASP A 36 -2.73 11.10 13.07
N PRO A 37 -3.07 9.85 13.43
CA PRO A 37 -4.28 9.19 12.96
C PRO A 37 -5.56 9.98 13.25
N PHE A 38 -5.59 10.82 14.29
CA PHE A 38 -6.77 11.63 14.63
C PHE A 38 -6.98 12.84 13.70
N ARG A 39 -6.11 13.06 12.71
CA ARG A 39 -6.24 14.13 11.70
C ARG A 39 -6.79 13.63 10.35
N VAL A 40 -7.21 12.38 10.28
CA VAL A 40 -7.82 11.73 9.11
C VAL A 40 -9.30 11.47 9.37
#